data_AF-H6Q7R9-F1
#
_entry.id   AF-H6Q7R9-F1
#
_cell.length_a   1.000
_cell.length_b   1.000
_cell.length_c   1.000
_cell.angle_alpha   90.00
_cell.angle_beta   90.00
_cell.angle_gamma   90.00
#
_symmetry.space_group_name_H-M   'P 1'
#
loop_
_entity.id
_entity.type
_entity.pdbx_description
1 polymer ?
#
loop_
_entity_poly.entity_id
_entity_poly.type
_entity_poly.pdbx_seq_one_letter_code
_entity_poly.pdbx_strand_id
1 'polypeptide(L)'
;MVTDIIAQAFVDFIRRVCECENLWKAHAKDLELAKVGDEVTKAISEGIEGEYGPVTVKVRKKLLGRREVRVWLYGNEIDVDALLAEISKARSRAAWLLNDCSENALLETLYKYEDRYLIEVAQRNFDKVKNICAGELPRIEFGEAPAHVVEGVVKGVRIYLSGHGTSA
;
A
#
# COMPACT_ATOMS: atom_id res chain seq x y z
N MET A 1 -9.32 31.57 -8.06
CA MET A 1 -10.49 31.62 -7.14
C MET A 1 -10.38 30.49 -6.13
N VAL A 2 -11.12 30.52 -5.01
CA VAL A 2 -11.10 29.46 -3.98
C VAL A 2 -11.34 28.07 -4.58
N THR A 3 -12.28 27.95 -5.53
CA THR A 3 -12.56 26.72 -6.28
C THR A 3 -11.33 26.12 -6.99
N ASP A 4 -10.41 26.95 -7.51
CA ASP A 4 -9.20 26.46 -8.19
C ASP A 4 -8.20 25.87 -7.18
N ILE A 5 -8.12 26.46 -5.99
CA ILE A 5 -7.28 25.96 -4.89
C ILE A 5 -7.80 24.59 -4.44
N ILE A 6 -9.11 24.46 -4.22
CA ILE A 6 -9.74 23.19 -3.87
C ILE A 6 -9.53 22.14 -4.97
N ALA A 7 -9.69 22.53 -6.24
CA ALA A 7 -9.46 21.62 -7.36
C ALA A 7 -8.02 21.10 -7.39
N GLN A 8 -7.03 21.98 -7.21
CA GLN A 8 -5.63 21.57 -7.17
C GLN A 8 -5.33 20.68 -5.95
N ALA A 9 -5.87 21.04 -4.77
CA ALA A 9 -5.76 20.23 -3.56
C ALA A 9 -6.27 18.81 -3.78
N PHE A 10 -7.45 18.68 -4.40
CA PHE A 10 -8.05 17.38 -4.66
C PHE A 10 -7.27 16.59 -5.72
N VAL A 11 -6.71 17.24 -6.74
CA VAL A 11 -5.80 16.59 -7.71
C VAL A 11 -4.55 16.03 -7.01
N ASP A 12 -3.92 16.81 -6.13
CA ASP A 12 -2.73 16.38 -5.40
C ASP A 12 -3.05 15.18 -4.49
N PHE A 13 -4.21 15.21 -3.81
CA PHE A 13 -4.71 14.11 -3.02
C PHE A 13 -4.93 12.84 -3.85
N ILE A 14 -5.63 12.94 -5.00
CA ILE A 14 -5.84 11.79 -5.90
C ILE A 14 -4.50 11.22 -6.37
N ARG A 15 -3.56 12.07 -6.78
CA ARG A 15 -2.22 11.65 -7.21
C ARG A 15 -1.55 10.83 -6.12
N ARG A 16 -1.55 11.33 -4.89
CA ARG A 16 -0.93 10.64 -3.76
C ARG A 16 -1.60 9.29 -3.46
N VAL A 17 -2.92 9.24 -3.49
CA VAL A 17 -3.68 7.98 -3.33
C VAL A 17 -3.25 6.97 -4.41
N CYS A 18 -3.18 7.40 -5.67
CA CYS A 18 -2.83 6.51 -6.78
C CYS A 18 -1.36 6.08 -6.80
N GLU A 19 -0.45 6.95 -6.37
CA GLU A 19 0.96 6.58 -6.12
C GLU A 19 1.05 5.45 -5.09
N CYS A 20 0.31 5.58 -3.99
CA CYS A 20 0.26 4.55 -2.96
C CYS A 20 -0.34 3.24 -3.47
N GLU A 21 -1.46 3.28 -4.22
CA GLU A 21 -2.02 2.08 -4.86
C GLU A 21 -1.01 1.37 -5.78
N ASN A 22 -0.19 2.13 -6.51
CA ASN A 22 0.87 1.57 -7.35
C ASN A 22 2.01 0.98 -6.53
N LEU A 23 2.40 1.62 -5.42
CA LEU A 23 3.41 1.09 -4.50
C LEU A 23 2.95 -0.22 -3.84
N TRP A 24 1.69 -0.30 -3.41
CA TRP A 24 1.08 -1.53 -2.89
C TRP A 24 1.19 -2.69 -3.90
N LYS A 25 0.92 -2.42 -5.18
CA LYS A 25 1.06 -3.42 -6.26
C LYS A 25 2.52 -3.78 -6.52
N ALA A 26 3.41 -2.79 -6.60
CA ALA A 26 4.84 -3.00 -6.87
C ALA A 26 5.53 -3.85 -5.79
N HIS A 27 5.10 -3.71 -4.53
CA HIS A 27 5.67 -4.40 -3.38
C HIS A 27 4.82 -5.58 -2.88
N ALA A 28 3.86 -6.08 -3.66
CA ALA A 28 2.98 -7.17 -3.27
C ALA A 28 3.73 -8.40 -2.70
N LYS A 29 4.85 -8.78 -3.32
CA LYS A 29 5.70 -9.90 -2.87
C LYS A 29 6.34 -9.67 -1.50
N ASP A 30 6.77 -8.43 -1.23
CA ASP A 30 7.34 -8.08 0.08
C ASP A 30 6.25 -8.14 1.15
N LEU A 31 5.05 -7.68 0.83
CA LEU A 31 3.91 -7.70 1.74
C LEU A 31 3.48 -9.14 2.08
N GLU A 32 3.47 -10.03 1.10
CA GLU A 32 3.22 -11.47 1.31
C GLU A 32 4.29 -12.10 2.21
N LEU A 33 5.57 -11.82 1.94
CA LEU A 33 6.67 -12.34 2.75
C LEU A 33 6.65 -11.78 4.19
N ALA A 34 6.31 -10.50 4.36
CA ALA A 34 6.22 -9.88 5.67
C ALA A 34 5.16 -10.53 6.56
N LYS A 35 4.00 -10.92 5.99
CA LYS A 35 2.90 -11.57 6.71
C LYS A 35 3.29 -12.91 7.35
N VAL A 36 4.15 -13.68 6.69
CA VAL A 36 4.57 -15.01 7.17
C VAL A 36 5.89 -14.99 7.96
N GLY A 37 6.54 -13.83 8.07
CA GLY A 37 7.90 -13.74 8.59
C GLY A 37 8.10 -14.26 10.03
N ASP A 38 7.08 -14.13 10.89
CA ASP A 38 7.19 -14.57 12.30
C ASP A 38 7.09 -16.08 12.39
N GLU A 39 6.15 -16.66 11.64
CA GLU A 39 5.93 -18.10 11.55
C GLU A 39 7.15 -18.80 10.94
N VAL A 40 7.72 -18.22 9.87
CA VAL A 40 8.93 -18.74 9.22
C VAL A 40 10.14 -18.69 10.15
N THR A 41 10.38 -17.55 10.81
CA THR A 41 11.49 -17.40 11.77
C THR A 41 11.38 -18.42 12.91
N LYS A 42 10.15 -18.64 13.42
CA LYS A 42 9.87 -19.65 14.43
C LYS A 42 10.13 -21.07 13.90
N ALA A 43 9.62 -21.40 12.70
CA ALA A 43 9.78 -22.71 12.10
C ALA A 43 11.25 -23.09 11.87
N ILE A 44 12.06 -22.14 11.41
CA ILE A 44 13.51 -22.33 11.24
C ILE A 44 14.19 -22.59 12.59
N SER A 45 13.83 -21.82 13.61
CA SER A 45 14.43 -21.91 14.95
C SER A 45 14.09 -23.24 15.65
N GLU A 46 12.85 -23.71 15.49
CA GLU A 46 12.35 -24.95 16.10
C GLU A 46 12.65 -26.19 15.25
N GLY A 47 13.09 -25.99 14.00
CA GLY A 47 13.32 -27.07 13.03
C GLY A 47 12.02 -27.78 12.64
N ILE A 48 10.97 -27.00 12.38
CA ILE A 48 9.66 -27.46 11.94
C ILE A 48 9.60 -27.34 10.41
N GLU A 49 9.21 -28.43 9.76
CA GLU A 49 8.95 -28.45 8.32
C GLU A 49 7.56 -27.88 8.02
N GLY A 50 7.43 -27.14 6.92
CA GLY A 50 6.16 -26.56 6.53
C GLY A 50 6.23 -25.65 5.30
N GLU A 51 5.07 -25.27 4.80
CA GLU A 51 4.87 -24.29 3.75
C GLU A 51 4.16 -23.06 4.34
N TYR A 52 4.78 -21.90 4.19
CA TYR A 52 4.37 -20.63 4.77
C TYR A 52 4.30 -19.59 3.65
N GLY A 53 3.20 -19.62 2.89
CA GLY A 53 3.02 -18.74 1.72
C GLY A 53 4.16 -18.89 0.72
N PRO A 54 4.98 -17.84 0.49
CA PRO A 54 6.09 -17.91 -0.46
C PRO A 54 7.31 -18.70 0.04
N VAL A 55 7.32 -19.15 1.30
CA VAL A 55 8.47 -19.83 1.92
C VAL A 55 8.17 -21.31 2.19
N THR A 56 9.09 -22.21 1.84
CA THR A 56 9.04 -23.62 2.24
C THR A 56 10.25 -23.95 3.10
N VAL A 57 10.03 -24.60 4.24
CA VAL A 57 11.07 -25.05 5.17
C VAL A 57 11.11 -26.58 5.18
N LYS A 58 12.28 -27.18 4.95
CA LYS A 58 12.51 -28.63 5.07
C LYS A 58 13.70 -28.91 5.97
N VAL A 59 13.67 -30.01 6.70
CA VAL A 59 14.65 -30.38 7.71
C VAL A 59 15.20 -31.77 7.39
N ARG A 60 16.44 -31.81 6.90
CA ARG A 60 17.16 -33.07 6.72
C ARG A 60 17.93 -33.44 7.98
N LYS A 61 17.74 -34.66 8.46
CA LYS A 61 18.60 -35.23 9.49
C LYS A 61 19.93 -35.65 8.85
N LYS A 62 21.05 -35.10 9.33
CA LYS A 62 22.39 -35.56 8.97
C LYS A 62 22.86 -36.65 9.93
N LEU A 63 23.82 -37.46 9.47
CA LEU A 63 24.61 -38.35 10.33
C LEU A 63 25.25 -37.52 11.46
N LEU A 64 25.23 -38.06 12.68
CA LEU A 64 25.62 -37.43 13.97
C LEU A 64 24.54 -36.56 14.66
N GLY A 65 23.26 -36.66 14.26
CA GLY A 65 22.16 -35.99 14.97
C GLY A 65 22.04 -34.49 14.73
N ARG A 66 22.90 -33.92 13.87
CA ARG A 66 22.77 -32.54 13.39
C ARG A 66 21.58 -32.44 12.43
N ARG A 67 20.73 -31.44 12.63
CA ARG A 67 19.64 -31.09 11.72
C ARG A 67 20.17 -30.06 10.72
N GLU A 68 19.86 -30.26 9.45
CA GLU A 68 20.11 -29.29 8.39
C GLU A 68 18.75 -28.73 7.93
N VAL A 69 18.56 -27.43 8.09
CA VAL A 69 17.39 -26.72 7.58
C VAL A 69 17.71 -26.24 6.17
N ARG A 70 16.84 -26.55 5.21
CA ARG A 70 16.87 -26.02 3.85
C ARG A 70 15.62 -25.22 3.63
N VAL A 71 15.76 -24.05 3.02
CA VAL A 71 14.64 -23.14 2.79
C VAL A 71 14.54 -22.76 1.32
N TRP A 72 13.29 -22.60 0.85
CA TRP A 72 12.98 -22.11 -0.48
C TRP A 72 12.14 -20.85 -0.37
N LEU A 73 12.48 -19.83 -1.14
CA LEU A 73 11.72 -18.60 -1.29
C LEU A 73 11.26 -18.50 -2.74
N TYR A 74 9.95 -18.45 -2.98
CA TYR A 74 9.36 -18.47 -4.32
C TYR A 74 9.88 -19.63 -5.19
N GLY A 75 10.05 -20.80 -4.57
CA GLY A 75 10.55 -22.02 -5.24
C GLY A 75 12.07 -22.08 -5.46
N ASN A 76 12.82 -21.03 -5.13
CA ASN A 76 14.27 -21.01 -5.24
C ASN A 76 14.91 -21.32 -3.89
N GLU A 77 15.83 -22.29 -3.86
CA GLU A 77 16.57 -22.60 -2.64
C GLU A 77 17.50 -21.43 -2.30
N ILE A 78 17.43 -20.97 -1.06
CA ILE A 78 18.28 -19.90 -0.55
C ILE A 78 18.88 -20.27 0.80
N ASP A 79 19.93 -19.55 1.18
CA ASP A 79 20.51 -19.67 2.52
C ASP A 79 19.57 -19.10 3.60
N VAL A 80 19.65 -19.65 4.81
CA VAL A 80 18.80 -19.23 5.94
C VAL A 80 19.05 -17.78 6.32
N ASP A 81 20.31 -17.32 6.34
CA ASP A 81 20.63 -15.94 6.69
C ASP A 81 20.13 -14.97 5.60
N ALA A 82 20.22 -15.39 4.33
CA ALA A 82 19.65 -14.64 3.21
C ALA A 82 18.12 -14.53 3.32
N LEU A 83 17.43 -15.61 3.69
CA LEU A 83 15.98 -15.58 3.92
C LEU A 83 15.60 -14.61 5.04
N LEU A 84 16.30 -14.68 6.19
CA LEU A 84 16.04 -13.78 7.32
C LEU A 84 16.30 -12.32 6.96
N ALA A 85 17.32 -12.03 6.15
CA ALA A 85 17.58 -10.70 5.63
C ALA A 85 16.45 -10.19 4.71
N GLU A 86 15.94 -11.04 3.81
CA GLU A 86 14.80 -10.70 2.95
C GLU A 86 13.50 -10.48 3.76
N ILE A 87 13.23 -11.30 4.77
CA ILE A 87 12.09 -11.09 5.69
C ILE A 87 12.21 -9.75 6.41
N SER A 88 13.41 -9.40 6.90
CA SER A 88 13.66 -8.12 7.57
C SER A 88 13.40 -6.92 6.64
N LYS A 89 13.90 -6.98 5.40
CA LYS A 89 13.64 -5.96 4.37
C LYS A 89 12.15 -5.85 4.05
N ALA A 90 11.48 -6.98 3.85
CA ALA A 90 10.06 -7.06 3.54
C ALA A 90 9.20 -6.42 4.64
N ARG A 91 9.51 -6.71 5.92
CA ARG A 91 8.84 -6.07 7.06
C ARG A 91 9.04 -4.58 7.11
N SER A 92 10.27 -4.11 6.89
CA SER A 92 10.58 -2.68 6.86
C SER A 92 9.76 -1.96 5.78
N ARG A 93 9.70 -2.53 4.55
CA ARG A 93 8.87 -1.99 3.46
C ARG A 93 7.37 -2.03 3.79
N ALA A 94 6.88 -3.12 4.37
CA ALA A 94 5.49 -3.25 4.76
C ALA A 94 5.09 -2.20 5.82
N ALA A 95 5.95 -2.00 6.83
CA ALA A 95 5.74 -0.98 7.86
C ALA A 95 5.76 0.44 7.28
N TRP A 96 6.70 0.73 6.38
CA TRP A 96 6.75 2.02 5.68
C TRP A 96 5.48 2.27 4.86
N LEU A 97 5.02 1.31 4.06
CA LEU A 97 3.79 1.43 3.28
C LEU A 97 2.56 1.61 4.17
N LEU A 98 2.46 0.85 5.25
CA LEU A 98 1.35 0.98 6.21
C LEU A 98 1.31 2.37 6.86
N ASN A 99 2.47 3.00 7.07
CA ASN A 99 2.54 4.34 7.64
C ASN A 99 2.23 5.42 6.59
N ASP A 100 3.04 5.48 5.53
CA ASP A 100 3.04 6.56 4.54
C ASP A 100 1.86 6.50 3.56
N CYS A 101 1.21 5.34 3.43
CA CYS A 101 0.01 5.12 2.62
C CYS A 101 -1.23 4.79 3.46
N SER A 102 -1.19 5.06 4.77
CA SER A 102 -2.41 5.04 5.58
C SER A 102 -3.40 6.11 5.11
N GLU A 103 -4.70 5.87 5.33
CA GLU A 103 -5.73 6.87 5.03
C GLU A 103 -5.43 8.22 5.70
N ASN A 104 -5.00 8.20 6.96
CA ASN A 104 -4.63 9.42 7.69
C ASN A 104 -3.45 10.15 7.02
N ALA A 105 -2.37 9.46 6.68
CA ALA A 105 -1.22 10.07 6.01
C ALA A 105 -1.60 10.67 4.64
N LEU A 106 -2.55 10.04 3.94
CA LEU A 106 -3.05 10.53 2.66
C LEU A 106 -3.95 11.76 2.84
N LEU A 107 -4.79 11.79 3.88
CA LEU A 107 -5.61 12.95 4.22
C LEU A 107 -4.80 14.16 4.71
N GLU A 108 -3.65 13.95 5.34
CA GLU A 108 -2.74 15.03 5.76
C GLU A 108 -2.31 15.93 4.60
N THR A 109 -2.28 15.40 3.37
CA THR A 109 -2.00 16.21 2.16
C THR A 109 -3.02 17.33 1.94
N LEU A 110 -4.22 17.20 2.50
CA LEU A 110 -5.30 18.18 2.43
C LEU A 110 -5.27 19.19 3.59
N TYR A 111 -4.62 18.87 4.71
CA TYR A 111 -4.64 19.73 5.91
C TYR A 111 -3.99 21.09 5.67
N LYS A 112 -2.99 21.16 4.77
CA LYS A 112 -2.34 22.42 4.36
C LYS A 112 -3.29 23.43 3.70
N TYR A 113 -4.49 23.00 3.30
CA TYR A 113 -5.50 23.87 2.69
C TYR A 113 -6.54 24.39 3.69
N GLU A 114 -6.50 23.94 4.95
CA GLU A 114 -7.35 24.39 6.06
C GLU A 114 -8.87 24.37 5.79
N ASP A 115 -9.32 23.59 4.80
CA ASP A 115 -10.73 23.44 4.46
C ASP A 115 -11.31 22.16 5.06
N ARG A 116 -12.08 22.33 6.13
CA ARG A 116 -12.71 21.23 6.86
C ARG A 116 -13.66 20.41 5.96
N TYR A 117 -14.44 21.06 5.10
CA TYR A 117 -15.42 20.37 4.26
C TYR A 117 -14.73 19.54 3.18
N LEU A 118 -13.62 20.04 2.62
CA LEU A 118 -12.79 19.27 1.69
C LEU A 118 -12.26 17.98 2.34
N ILE A 119 -11.74 18.08 3.56
CA ILE A 119 -11.23 16.93 4.31
C ILE A 119 -12.35 15.92 4.58
N GLU A 120 -13.51 16.39 5.05
CA GLU A 120 -14.68 15.52 5.30
C GLU A 120 -15.18 14.83 4.03
N VAL A 121 -15.20 15.53 2.89
CA VAL A 121 -15.55 14.95 1.59
C VAL A 121 -14.53 13.90 1.15
N ALA A 122 -13.24 14.17 1.30
CA ALA A 122 -12.18 13.23 0.96
C ALA A 122 -12.24 11.96 1.82
N GLN A 123 -12.37 12.11 3.15
CA GLN A 123 -12.46 11.01 4.09
C GLN A 123 -13.68 10.12 3.83
N ARG A 124 -14.87 10.73 3.68
CA ARG A 124 -16.12 10.00 3.41
C ARG A 124 -16.06 9.17 2.12
N ASN A 125 -15.30 9.64 1.13
CA ASN A 125 -15.24 9.04 -0.20
C ASN A 125 -13.90 8.35 -0.48
N PHE A 126 -13.08 8.10 0.54
CA PHE A 126 -11.71 7.63 0.37
C PHE A 126 -11.61 6.37 -0.50
N ASP A 127 -12.44 5.36 -0.23
CA ASP A 127 -12.45 4.13 -1.04
C ASP A 127 -12.93 4.36 -2.47
N LYS A 128 -13.85 5.29 -2.70
CA LYS A 128 -14.31 5.64 -4.06
C LYS A 128 -13.24 6.40 -4.84
N VAL A 129 -12.42 7.18 -4.16
CA VAL A 129 -11.31 7.93 -4.75
C VAL A 129 -10.25 6.97 -5.31
N LYS A 130 -10.04 5.80 -4.70
CA LYS A 130 -9.14 4.76 -5.23
C LYS A 130 -9.53 4.31 -6.65
N ASN A 131 -10.83 4.28 -6.97
CA ASN A 131 -11.29 3.89 -8.31
C ASN A 131 -10.86 4.89 -9.40
N ILE A 132 -10.59 6.15 -9.04
CA ILE A 132 -10.06 7.16 -9.97
C ILE A 132 -8.71 6.73 -10.53
N CYS A 133 -7.93 5.96 -9.76
CA CYS A 133 -6.63 5.44 -10.19
C CYS A 133 -6.72 4.45 -11.36
N ALA A 134 -7.91 3.88 -11.61
CA ALA A 134 -8.22 3.06 -12.78
C ALA A 134 -8.89 3.86 -13.92
N GLY A 135 -8.95 5.19 -13.80
CA GLY A 135 -9.60 6.07 -14.78
C GLY A 135 -11.12 6.16 -14.63
N GLU A 136 -11.68 5.64 -13.53
CA GLU A 136 -13.13 5.63 -13.32
C GLU A 136 -13.61 6.94 -12.69
N LEU A 137 -14.81 7.39 -13.08
CA LEU A 137 -15.46 8.55 -12.48
C LEU A 137 -16.21 8.12 -11.20
N PRO A 138 -15.81 8.62 -10.02
CA PRO A 138 -16.41 8.19 -8.76
C PRO A 138 -17.71 8.94 -8.48
N ARG A 139 -18.63 8.28 -7.78
CA ARG A 139 -19.82 8.93 -7.21
C ARG A 139 -19.51 9.52 -5.84
N ILE A 140 -19.07 10.77 -5.83
CA ILE A 140 -18.72 11.51 -4.61
C ILE A 140 -19.98 11.92 -3.84
N GLU A 141 -20.01 11.63 -2.55
CA GLU A 141 -21.01 12.09 -1.61
C GLU A 141 -20.54 13.37 -0.93
N PHE A 142 -21.19 14.49 -1.26
CA PHE A 142 -20.82 15.81 -0.76
C PHE A 142 -21.45 16.19 0.58
N GLY A 143 -22.58 15.57 0.95
CA GLY A 143 -23.30 15.92 2.18
C GLY A 143 -23.66 17.41 2.22
N GLU A 144 -23.24 18.09 3.28
CA GLU A 144 -23.48 19.53 3.50
C GLU A 144 -22.33 20.41 2.98
N ALA A 145 -21.43 19.86 2.16
CA ALA A 145 -20.30 20.63 1.64
C ALA A 145 -20.76 21.86 0.84
N PRO A 146 -20.13 23.03 1.06
CA PRO A 146 -20.49 24.26 0.38
C PRO A 146 -20.17 24.18 -1.11
N ALA A 147 -20.87 24.99 -1.92
CA ALA A 147 -20.80 24.94 -3.39
C ALA A 147 -19.37 25.03 -3.94
N HIS A 148 -18.50 25.87 -3.35
CA HIS A 148 -17.12 26.02 -3.80
C HIS A 148 -16.28 24.74 -3.61
N VAL A 149 -16.58 23.94 -2.57
CA VAL A 149 -15.93 22.63 -2.36
C VAL A 149 -16.46 21.62 -3.36
N VAL A 150 -17.78 21.58 -3.57
CA VAL A 150 -18.40 20.68 -4.56
C VAL A 150 -17.83 20.95 -5.96
N GLU A 151 -17.86 22.21 -6.40
CA GLU A 151 -17.31 22.63 -7.69
C GLU A 151 -15.82 22.34 -7.80
N GLY A 152 -15.05 22.62 -6.74
CA GLY A 152 -13.61 22.40 -6.69
C GLY A 152 -13.26 20.93 -6.83
N VAL A 153 -13.88 20.05 -6.06
CA VAL A 153 -13.68 18.60 -6.10
C VAL A 153 -14.07 18.04 -7.47
N VAL A 154 -15.25 18.40 -8.00
CA VAL A 154 -15.68 17.94 -9.33
C VAL A 154 -14.71 18.39 -10.42
N LYS A 155 -14.23 19.64 -10.34
CA LYS A 155 -13.22 20.17 -11.25
C LYS A 155 -11.90 19.40 -11.12
N GLY A 156 -11.44 19.14 -9.90
CA GLY A 156 -10.21 18.40 -9.62
C GLY A 156 -10.23 16.98 -10.18
N VAL A 157 -11.32 16.24 -9.95
CA VAL A 157 -11.53 14.90 -10.54
C VAL A 157 -11.43 14.94 -12.06
N ARG A 158 -12.11 15.91 -12.70
CA ARG A 158 -12.07 16.06 -14.16
C ARG A 158 -10.66 16.38 -14.66
N ILE A 159 -9.95 17.28 -14.00
CA ILE A 159 -8.55 17.63 -14.34
C ILE A 159 -7.68 16.37 -14.28
N TYR A 160 -7.76 15.61 -13.19
CA TYR A 160 -6.97 14.39 -13.03
C TYR A 160 -7.29 13.38 -14.14
N LEU A 161 -8.57 13.05 -14.36
CA LEU A 161 -9.00 12.08 -15.36
C LEU A 161 -8.66 12.51 -16.80
N SER A 162 -8.72 13.81 -17.10
CA SER A 162 -8.35 14.32 -18.42
C SER A 162 -6.87 14.16 -18.76
N GLY A 163 -6.00 14.10 -17.74
CA GLY A 163 -4.58 13.82 -17.89
C GLY A 163 -4.22 12.34 -17.64
N HIS A 164 -5.20 11.51 -17.28
CA HIS A 164 -5.00 10.10 -16.97
C HIS A 164 -4.79 9.32 -18.28
N GLY A 165 -3.62 8.70 -18.43
CA GLY A 165 -3.20 7.99 -19.65
C GLY A 165 -2.26 8.76 -20.59
N THR A 166 -2.01 10.05 -20.34
CA THR A 166 -0.98 10.83 -21.06
C THR A 166 0.45 10.66 -20.51
N SER A 167 0.60 9.91 -19.42
CA SER A 167 1.88 9.62 -18.76
C SER A 167 2.25 8.12 -18.77
N ALA A 168 1.84 7.41 -19.81
CA ALA A 168 2.29 6.04 -20.09
C ALA A 168 3.51 6.06 -21.03
#